data_AF-A0A7X8FFZ8-F1
#
_entry.id   AF-A0A7X8FFZ8-F1
#
_cell.length_a   1.000
_cell.length_b   1.000
_cell.length_c   1.000
_cell.angle_alpha   90.00
_cell.angle_beta   90.00
_cell.angle_gamma   90.00
#
_symmetry.space_group_name_H-M   'P 1'
#
loop_
_entity.id
_entity.type
_entity.pdbx_description
1 polymer ?
#
loop_
_entity_poly.entity_id
_entity_poly.type
_entity_poly.pdbx_seq_one_letter_code
_entity_poly.pdbx_strand_id
1 'polypeptide(L)'
;MICTSEQVSQGHPDKKRMDSFIKELKRYRHILPKQTISTLKGQAISGNVEGAIKGLQTALNKKQSNKDRFTNAHRGARYIIKNYGDVDYRTQLSINLRN
;
A
#
# COMPACT_ATOMS: atom_id res chain seq x y z
N MET A 1 -21.35 -41.35 13.63
CA MET A 1 -20.98 -40.34 12.61
C MET A 1 -21.20 -38.98 13.26
N ILE A 2 -20.20 -38.47 13.97
CA ILE A 2 -20.35 -37.27 14.81
C ILE A 2 -20.09 -36.06 13.91
N CYS A 3 -21.15 -35.33 13.58
CA CYS A 3 -21.06 -34.05 12.91
C CYS A 3 -20.46 -33.03 13.87
N THR A 4 -19.18 -32.72 13.74
CA THR A 4 -18.58 -31.56 14.40
C THR A 4 -18.82 -30.32 13.54
N SER A 5 -20.04 -29.78 13.66
CA SER A 5 -20.33 -28.39 13.31
C SER A 5 -19.81 -27.50 14.43
N GLU A 6 -18.48 -27.38 14.54
CA GLU A 6 -17.85 -26.51 15.51
C GLU A 6 -17.94 -25.07 14.98
N GLN A 7 -19.09 -24.45 15.29
CA GLN A 7 -19.29 -23.03 15.08
C GLN A 7 -18.38 -22.25 16.03
N VAL A 8 -17.20 -21.88 15.53
CA VAL A 8 -16.35 -20.89 16.16
C VAL A 8 -17.00 -19.51 15.96
N SER A 9 -17.89 -19.17 16.89
CA SER A 9 -18.33 -17.79 17.11
C SER A 9 -17.15 -16.99 17.67
N GLN A 10 -16.39 -16.34 16.79
CA GLN A 10 -15.50 -15.25 17.18
C GLN A 10 -16.21 -13.92 16.90
N GLY A 11 -16.58 -13.21 17.97
CA GLY A 11 -17.05 -11.83 17.88
C GLY A 11 -16.02 -10.99 17.12
N HIS A 12 -16.46 -10.37 16.01
CA HIS A 12 -15.64 -9.82 14.93
C HIS A 12 -14.53 -8.83 15.41
N PRO A 13 -13.30 -9.30 15.69
CA PRO A 13 -12.17 -8.46 16.12
C PRO A 13 -11.49 -7.78 14.91
N ASP A 14 -11.87 -8.19 13.70
CA ASP A 14 -11.16 -7.91 12.45
C ASP A 14 -11.38 -6.49 11.94
N LYS A 15 -12.51 -5.86 12.29
CA LYS A 15 -12.83 -4.51 11.80
C LYS A 15 -11.78 -3.48 12.25
N LYS A 16 -11.35 -3.55 13.52
CA LYS A 16 -10.35 -2.62 14.08
C LYS A 16 -8.96 -2.85 13.49
N ARG A 17 -8.59 -4.11 13.20
CA ARG A 17 -7.35 -4.47 12.48
C ARG A 17 -7.37 -4.00 11.03
N MET A 18 -8.49 -4.20 10.34
CA MET A 18 -8.70 -3.77 8.95
C MET A 18 -8.61 -2.25 8.82
N ASP A 19 -9.31 -1.49 9.67
CA ASP A 19 -9.32 -0.03 9.61
C ASP A 19 -7.93 0.56 9.87
N SER A 20 -7.19 -0.05 10.80
CA SER A 20 -5.80 0.31 11.08
C SER A 20 -4.93 0.04 9.85
N PHE A 21 -5.03 -1.15 9.27
CA PHE A 21 -4.29 -1.53 8.06
C PHE A 21 -4.58 -0.60 6.87
N ILE A 22 -5.85 -0.24 6.62
CA ILE A 22 -6.23 0.67 5.54
C ILE A 22 -5.62 2.07 5.75
N LYS A 23 -5.56 2.56 7.00
CA LYS A 23 -4.87 3.82 7.32
C LYS A 23 -3.38 3.73 7.03
N GLU A 24 -2.72 2.63 7.40
CA GLU A 24 -1.31 2.42 7.08
C GLU A 24 -1.07 2.36 5.58
N LEU A 25 -1.92 1.62 4.85
CA LEU A 25 -1.82 1.44 3.40
C LEU A 25 -1.92 2.78 2.65
N LYS A 26 -2.73 3.74 3.15
CA LYS A 26 -2.83 5.09 2.58
C LYS A 26 -1.52 5.87 2.65
N ARG A 27 -0.65 5.62 3.64
CA ARG A 27 0.66 6.29 3.75
C ARG A 27 1.54 5.96 2.55
N TYR A 28 1.47 4.73 2.05
CA TYR A 28 2.29 4.24 0.94
C TYR A 28 1.78 4.65 -0.45
N ARG A 29 0.81 5.57 -0.55
CA ARG A 29 0.22 6.03 -1.83
C ARG A 29 1.20 6.66 -2.81
N HIS A 30 2.33 7.16 -2.31
CA HIS A 30 3.39 7.79 -3.10
C HIS A 30 4.50 6.80 -3.50
N ILE A 31 4.59 5.65 -2.85
CA ILE A 31 5.63 4.64 -3.08
C ILE A 31 5.09 3.49 -3.93
N LEU A 32 3.86 3.06 -3.65
CA LEU A 32 3.26 1.90 -4.28
C LEU A 32 2.33 2.31 -5.44
N PRO A 33 2.28 1.50 -6.52
CA PRO A 33 1.32 1.69 -7.59
C PRO A 33 -0.12 1.67 -7.07
N LYS A 34 -0.98 2.52 -7.65
CA LYS A 34 -2.42 2.59 -7.32
C LYS A 34 -3.10 1.22 -7.41
N GLN A 35 -2.69 0.40 -8.38
CA GLN A 35 -3.23 -0.95 -8.57
C GLN A 35 -2.91 -1.85 -7.37
N THR A 36 -1.65 -1.87 -6.92
CA THR A 36 -1.22 -2.66 -5.76
C THR A 36 -1.98 -2.25 -4.51
N ILE A 37 -2.16 -0.94 -4.28
CA ILE A 37 -2.95 -0.42 -3.15
C ILE A 37 -4.40 -0.88 -3.23
N SER A 38 -5.01 -0.83 -4.43
CA SER A 38 -6.40 -1.27 -4.62
C SER A 38 -6.56 -2.77 -4.34
N THR A 39 -5.61 -3.59 -4.78
CA THR A 39 -5.62 -5.04 -4.54
C THR A 39 -5.49 -5.37 -3.06
N LEU A 40 -4.49 -4.78 -2.37
CA LEU A 40 -4.27 -5.00 -0.94
C LEU A 40 -5.47 -4.52 -0.10
N LYS A 41 -6.10 -3.41 -0.50
CA LYS A 41 -7.34 -2.92 0.12
C LYS A 41 -8.50 -3.92 -0.08
N GLY A 42 -8.66 -4.45 -1.29
CA GLY A 42 -9.70 -5.45 -1.59
C GLY A 42 -9.51 -6.75 -0.79
N GLN A 43 -8.28 -7.22 -0.64
CA GLN A 43 -7.96 -8.39 0.19
C GLN A 43 -8.30 -8.17 1.66
N ALA A 44 -7.96 -6.99 2.20
CA ALA A 44 -8.31 -6.64 3.58
C ALA A 44 -9.84 -6.54 3.78
N ILE A 45 -10.58 -5.95 2.82
CA ILE A 45 -12.06 -5.87 2.87
C ILE A 45 -12.70 -7.27 2.81
N SER A 46 -12.10 -8.19 2.07
CA SER A 46 -12.56 -9.59 1.96
C SER A 46 -12.27 -10.44 3.20
N GLY A 47 -11.67 -9.88 4.25
CA GLY A 47 -11.33 -10.59 5.48
C GLY A 47 -9.93 -11.24 5.48
N ASN A 48 -9.16 -11.11 4.40
CA ASN A 48 -7.79 -11.64 4.33
C ASN A 48 -6.76 -10.54 4.66
N VAL A 49 -6.76 -10.10 5.92
CA VAL A 49 -5.87 -9.03 6.39
C VAL A 49 -4.41 -9.51 6.42
N GLU A 50 -4.15 -10.74 6.85
CA GLU A 50 -2.77 -11.28 6.92
C GLU A 50 -2.12 -11.43 5.54
N GLY A 51 -2.87 -11.89 4.54
CA GLY A 51 -2.41 -11.95 3.15
C GLY A 51 -2.06 -10.57 2.60
N ALA A 52 -2.86 -9.55 2.93
CA ALA A 52 -2.59 -8.17 2.53
C ALA A 52 -1.32 -7.61 3.19
N ILE A 53 -1.04 -7.95 4.46
CA ILE A 53 0.19 -7.54 5.16
C ILE A 53 1.43 -8.17 4.49
N LYS A 54 1.38 -9.48 4.20
CA LYS A 54 2.46 -10.17 3.50
C LYS A 54 2.68 -9.58 2.10
N GLY A 55 1.61 -9.34 1.36
CA GLY A 55 1.65 -8.70 0.04
C GLY A 55 2.24 -7.29 0.08
N LEU A 56 1.93 -6.51 1.13
CA LEU A 56 2.52 -5.19 1.36
C LEU A 56 4.03 -5.29 1.59
N GLN A 57 4.47 -6.19 2.46
CA GLN A 57 5.90 -6.41 2.72
C GLN A 57 6.65 -6.85 1.45
N THR A 58 6.06 -7.76 0.67
CA THR A 58 6.64 -8.17 -0.62
C THR A 58 6.70 -6.99 -1.59
N ALA A 59 5.67 -6.14 -1.65
CA ALA A 59 5.65 -4.99 -2.53
C ALA A 59 6.68 -3.92 -2.14
N LEU A 60 6.96 -3.76 -0.84
CA LEU A 60 8.01 -2.87 -0.33
C LEU A 60 9.42 -3.45 -0.57
N ASN A 61 9.60 -4.75 -0.37
CA ASN A 61 10.88 -5.43 -0.60
C ASN A 61 11.20 -5.66 -2.09
N LYS A 62 10.21 -5.49 -2.98
CA LYS A 62 10.43 -5.66 -4.41
C LYS A 62 11.34 -4.54 -4.90
N LYS A 63 12.58 -4.90 -5.25
CA LYS A 63 13.52 -4.01 -5.94
C LYS A 63 12.83 -3.49 -7.21
N GLN A 64 12.41 -2.22 -7.22
CA GLN A 64 11.80 -1.62 -8.40
C GLN A 64 12.82 -1.64 -9.54
N SER A 65 12.38 -2.05 -10.73
CA SER A 65 13.19 -1.90 -11.94
C SER A 65 13.59 -0.43 -12.10
N ASN A 66 14.78 -0.15 -12.66
CA ASN A 66 15.23 1.22 -12.91
C ASN A 66 14.17 2.05 -13.67
N LYS A 67 13.43 1.41 -14.59
CA LYS A 67 12.32 2.04 -15.33
C LYS A 67 11.16 2.44 -14.41
N ASP A 68 10.80 1.58 -13.46
CA ASP A 68 9.70 1.83 -12.53
C ASP A 68 10.07 2.93 -11.52
N ARG A 69 11.33 2.98 -11.06
CA ARG A 69 11.83 4.07 -10.19
C ARG A 69 11.71 5.43 -10.86
N PHE A 70 12.16 5.57 -12.10
CA PHE A 70 12.05 6.84 -12.84
C PHE A 70 10.59 7.27 -13.02
N THR A 71 9.72 6.32 -13.37
CA THR A 71 8.28 6.61 -13.58
C THR A 71 7.62 7.03 -12.27
N ASN A 72 7.99 6.41 -11.14
CA ASN A 72 7.44 6.71 -9.83
C ASN A 72 7.97 8.04 -9.26
N ALA A 73 9.28 8.29 -9.38
CA ALA A 73 9.91 9.54 -8.98
C ALA A 73 9.36 10.74 -9.77
N HIS A 74 9.14 10.57 -11.08
CA HIS A 74 8.52 11.59 -11.92
C HIS A 74 7.07 11.89 -11.49
N ARG A 75 6.28 10.84 -11.20
CA ARG A 75 4.91 10.99 -10.69
C ARG A 75 4.88 11.70 -9.32
N GLY A 76 5.81 11.37 -8.43
CA GLY A 76 5.97 12.01 -7.13
C GLY A 76 6.28 13.51 -7.25
N ALA A 77 7.28 13.86 -8.06
CA ALA A 77 7.66 15.26 -8.30
C ALA A 77 6.48 16.08 -8.87
N ARG A 78 5.74 15.52 -9.84
CA ARG A 78 4.53 16.17 -10.41
C ARG A 78 3.44 16.41 -9.36
N TYR A 79 3.23 15.49 -8.44
CA TYR A 79 2.27 15.66 -7.35
C TYR A 79 2.67 16.79 -6.40
N ILE A 80 3.94 16.89 -6.04
CA ILE A 80 4.41 17.91 -5.10
C ILE A 80 4.34 19.30 -5.75
N ILE A 81 4.76 19.44 -7.01
CA ILE A 81 4.65 20.70 -7.76
C ILE A 81 3.20 21.18 -7.84
N LYS A 82 2.27 20.29 -8.19
CA LYS A 82 0.85 20.64 -8.31
C LYS A 82 0.25 21.14 -6.99
N ASN A 83 0.65 20.56 -5.86
CA ASN A 83 0.03 20.87 -4.56
C ASN A 83 0.78 21.95 -3.76
N TYR A 84 2.07 22.19 -4.03
CA TYR A 84 2.90 23.09 -3.23
C TYR A 84 3.47 24.29 -4.00
N GLY A 85 3.26 24.40 -5.33
CA GLY A 85 3.45 25.61 -6.13
C GLY A 85 4.91 26.06 -6.36
N ASP A 86 5.74 26.01 -5.32
CA ASP A 86 7.11 26.54 -5.25
C ASP A 86 8.09 25.45 -4.77
N VAL A 87 8.23 24.40 -5.56
CA VAL A 87 9.19 23.31 -5.28
C VAL A 87 9.93 22.97 -6.56
N ASP A 88 11.25 23.09 -6.52
CA ASP A 88 12.13 22.78 -7.66
C ASP A 88 11.97 21.30 -8.08
N TYR A 89 11.48 21.10 -9.31
CA TYR A 89 11.26 19.79 -9.93
C TYR A 89 12.52 18.92 -9.93
N ARG A 90 13.68 19.51 -10.21
CA ARG A 90 14.95 18.77 -10.31
C ARG A 90 15.40 18.27 -8.95
N THR A 91 15.29 19.11 -7.93
CA THR A 91 15.55 18.73 -6.54
C THR A 91 14.60 17.62 -6.09
N GLN A 92 13.30 17.75 -6.36
CA GLN A 92 12.35 16.73 -5.92
C GLN A 92 12.50 15.41 -6.67
N LEU A 93 12.81 15.45 -7.96
CA LEU A 93 13.12 14.26 -8.74
C LEU A 93 14.37 13.54 -8.20
N SER A 94 15.44 14.29 -7.88
CA SER A 94 16.68 13.70 -7.35
C SER A 94 16.51 13.11 -5.95
N ILE A 95 15.71 13.73 -5.08
CA ILE A 95 15.34 13.16 -3.78
C ILE A 95 14.61 11.83 -3.96
N ASN A 96 13.62 11.76 -4.85
CA ASN A 96 12.88 10.52 -5.12
C ASN A 96 13.74 9.44 -5.81
N LEU A 97 14.86 9.80 -6.44
CA LEU A 97 15.80 8.87 -7.05
C LEU A 97 16.86 8.31 -6.09
N ARG A 98 17.09 8.92 -4.90
CA ARG A 98 18.15 8.50 -3.96
C ARG A 98 17.81 7.29 -3.07
N ASN A 99 16.60 6.73 -3.17
CA ASN A 99 16.14 5.59 -2.34
C ASN A 99 16.80 4.24 -2.64
#